data_AF-A0A9W6IXM3-F1
#
_entry.id   AF-A0A9W6IXM3-F1
#
_cell.length_a   1.000
_cell.length_b   1.000
_cell.length_c   1.000
_cell.angle_alpha   90.00
_cell.angle_beta   90.00
_cell.angle_gamma   90.00
#
_symmetry.space_group_name_H-M   'P 1'
#
loop_
_entity.id
_entity.type
_entity.pdbx_description
1 polymer ?
#
loop_
_entity_poly.entity_id
_entity_poly.type
_entity_poly.pdbx_seq_one_letter_code
_entity_poly.pdbx_strand_id
1 'polypeptide(L)'
;MTTTSTRSGKPLHFPGSLILDATSVIAPPAPDELARIAEEVAAEGLMLFTKRLVDGARKRRFDDRWRLVNRSRLELARLCIERALVEQF
;
A
#
# COMPACT_ATOMS: atom_id res chain seq x y z
N MET A 1 18.98 -2.69 -1.19
CA MET A 1 17.52 -2.53 -1.42
C MET A 1 16.82 -2.86 -0.12
N THR A 2 16.13 -1.91 0.50
CA THR A 2 15.21 -2.26 1.59
C THR A 2 13.97 -2.92 0.98
N THR A 3 13.42 -3.95 1.59
CA THR A 3 12.21 -4.63 1.10
C THR A 3 11.20 -4.59 2.25
N THR A 4 9.94 -4.30 1.96
CA THR A 4 8.90 -4.43 2.98
C THR A 4 8.60 -5.92 3.09
N SER A 5 8.60 -6.45 4.31
CA SER A 5 8.32 -7.87 4.54
C SER A 5 6.97 -8.05 5.23
N THR A 6 6.33 -9.18 4.98
CA THR A 6 5.21 -9.67 5.77
C THR A 6 5.70 -10.14 7.15
N ARG A 7 4.77 -10.38 8.09
CA ARG A 7 5.04 -11.06 9.38
C ARG A 7 5.66 -12.44 9.20
N SER A 8 5.38 -13.10 8.07
CA SER A 8 5.97 -14.39 7.69
C SER A 8 7.35 -14.26 7.02
N GLY A 9 7.93 -13.06 6.97
CA GLY A 9 9.25 -12.80 6.40
C GLY A 9 9.29 -12.76 4.87
N LYS A 10 8.13 -12.81 4.20
CA LYS A 10 8.06 -12.79 2.72
C LYS A 10 8.11 -11.35 2.19
N PRO A 11 8.75 -11.10 1.04
CA PRO A 11 8.66 -9.81 0.38
C PRO A 11 7.21 -9.41 0.09
N LEU A 12 6.86 -8.18 0.44
CA LEU A 12 5.57 -7.56 0.18
C LEU A 12 5.75 -6.45 -0.86
N HIS A 13 4.99 -6.56 -1.95
CA HIS A 13 4.99 -5.61 -3.05
C HIS A 13 3.60 -5.00 -3.19
N PHE A 14 3.53 -3.66 -3.25
CA PHE A 14 2.29 -2.95 -3.49
C PHE A 14 2.44 -1.86 -4.57
N PRO A 15 1.53 -1.80 -5.54
CA PRO A 15 0.46 -2.78 -5.80
C PRO A 15 1.05 -4.09 -6.37
N GLY A 16 0.45 -5.24 -6.04
CA GLY A 16 0.95 -6.56 -6.41
C GLY A 16 0.75 -6.89 -7.89
N SER A 17 -0.50 -6.83 -8.36
CA SER A 17 -0.85 -6.91 -9.78
C SER A 17 -1.73 -5.72 -10.15
N LEU A 18 -1.52 -5.18 -11.35
CA LEU A 18 -2.35 -4.11 -11.91
C LEU A 18 -3.26 -4.75 -12.96
N ILE A 19 -4.54 -4.89 -12.65
CA ILE A 19 -5.54 -5.29 -13.64
C ILE A 19 -6.02 -4.03 -14.33
N LEU A 20 -5.86 -3.97 -15.65
CA LEU A 20 -6.47 -2.93 -16.47
C LEU A 20 -7.92 -3.34 -16.74
N ASP A 21 -8.87 -2.48 -16.39
CA ASP A 21 -10.24 -2.67 -16.85
C ASP A 21 -10.40 -2.24 -18.33
N ALA A 22 -11.60 -2.40 -18.89
CA ALA A 22 -11.92 -2.03 -20.27
C ALA A 22 -11.68 -0.53 -20.58
N THR A 23 -11.49 0.31 -19.56
CA THR A 23 -11.18 1.74 -19.69
C THR A 23 -9.69 2.05 -19.48
N SER A 24 -8.82 1.02 -19.44
CA SER A 24 -7.39 1.15 -19.11
C SER A 24 -7.14 1.75 -17.72
N VAL A 25 -8.12 1.67 -16.82
CA VAL A 25 -7.98 2.10 -15.43
C VAL A 25 -7.38 0.95 -14.65
N ILE A 26 -6.41 1.27 -13.82
CA ILE A 26 -5.79 0.30 -12.94
C ILE A 26 -6.75 0.05 -11.78
N ALA A 27 -7.33 -1.15 -11.72
CA ALA A 27 -8.19 -1.56 -10.62
C ALA A 27 -7.33 -1.74 -9.35
N PRO A 28 -7.56 -0.95 -8.29
CA PRO A 28 -6.87 -1.20 -7.03
C PRO A 28 -7.44 -2.43 -6.31
N PRO A 29 -6.70 -2.99 -5.33
CA PRO A 29 -7.23 -3.96 -4.38
C PRO A 29 -8.49 -3.46 -3.69
N ALA A 30 -9.40 -4.39 -3.36
CA ALA A 30 -10.63 -4.06 -2.65
C ALA A 30 -10.32 -3.55 -1.23
N PRO A 31 -11.18 -2.71 -0.61
CA PRO A 31 -10.90 -2.11 0.70
C PRO A 31 -10.62 -3.13 1.81
N ASP A 32 -11.29 -4.28 1.81
CA ASP A 32 -11.07 -5.39 2.72
C ASP A 32 -9.69 -6.06 2.51
N GLU A 33 -9.22 -6.11 1.28
CA GLU A 33 -7.87 -6.55 0.93
C GLU A 33 -6.80 -5.59 1.49
N LEU A 34 -7.04 -4.27 1.46
CA LEU A 34 -6.14 -3.29 2.05
C LEU A 34 -5.97 -3.50 3.57
N ALA A 35 -7.05 -3.80 4.29
CA ALA A 35 -6.99 -4.12 5.72
C ALA A 35 -6.16 -5.38 5.98
N ARG A 36 -6.34 -6.44 5.18
CA ARG A 36 -5.52 -7.66 5.27
C ARG A 36 -4.05 -7.40 5.01
N ILE A 37 -3.72 -6.63 3.98
CA ILE A 37 -2.36 -6.24 3.66
C ILE A 37 -1.73 -5.48 4.83
N ALA A 38 -2.46 -4.52 5.43
CA ALA A 38 -1.96 -3.75 6.58
C ALA A 38 -1.64 -4.65 7.79
N GLU A 39 -2.48 -5.66 8.06
CA GLU A 39 -2.23 -6.66 9.11
C GLU A 39 -1.04 -7.55 8.81
N GLU A 40 -0.81 -7.90 7.54
CA GLU A 40 0.29 -8.79 7.16
C GLU A 40 1.67 -8.14 7.20
N VAL A 41 1.79 -6.81 7.13
CA VAL A 41 3.10 -6.12 7.17
C VAL A 41 3.80 -6.38 8.51
N ALA A 42 5.11 -6.68 8.50
CA ALA A 42 5.88 -6.78 9.74
C ALA A 42 5.93 -5.42 10.47
N ALA A 43 5.88 -5.42 11.81
CA ALA A 43 5.79 -4.21 12.63
C ALA A 43 6.91 -3.21 12.29
N GLU A 44 8.14 -3.70 12.20
CA GLU A 44 9.35 -2.94 11.89
C GLU A 44 9.33 -2.36 10.47
N GLY A 45 8.50 -2.95 9.59
CA GLY A 45 8.32 -2.53 8.21
C GLY A 45 7.20 -1.51 7.98
N LEU A 46 6.34 -1.24 8.98
CA LEU A 46 5.16 -0.37 8.83
C LEU A 46 5.53 1.04 8.38
N MET A 47 6.52 1.66 9.01
CA MET A 47 6.96 3.01 8.69
C MET A 47 7.59 3.10 7.29
N LEU A 48 8.46 2.14 6.96
CA LEU A 48 9.09 2.07 5.64
C LEU A 48 8.05 1.87 4.53
N PHE A 49 7.07 1.00 4.77
CA PHE A 49 6.02 0.72 3.80
C PHE A 49 5.11 1.92 3.58
N THR A 50 4.68 2.57 4.66
CA THR A 50 3.91 3.82 4.62
C THR A 50 4.60 4.88 3.76
N LYS A 51 5.90 5.11 3.98
CA LYS A 51 6.69 6.04 3.18
C LYS A 51 6.62 5.73 1.68
N ARG A 52 6.76 4.46 1.30
CA ARG A 52 6.73 4.03 -0.12
C ARG A 52 5.39 4.26 -0.77
N LEU A 53 4.30 3.98 -0.05
CA LEU A 53 2.95 4.20 -0.52
C LEU A 53 2.70 5.69 -0.80
N VAL A 54 3.08 6.56 0.14
CA VAL A 54 2.96 8.01 -0.01
C VAL A 54 3.83 8.53 -1.15
N ASP A 55 5.09 8.09 -1.25
CA ASP A 55 5.99 8.48 -2.35
C ASP A 55 5.44 8.03 -3.72
N GLY A 56 4.85 6.82 -3.79
CA GLY A 56 4.20 6.30 -4.98
C GLY A 56 3.00 7.14 -5.42
N ALA A 57 2.13 7.51 -4.47
CA ALA A 57 0.99 8.38 -4.73
C ALA A 57 1.44 9.78 -5.19
N ARG A 58 2.43 10.37 -4.51
CA ARG A 58 2.99 11.69 -4.86
C ARG A 58 3.57 11.72 -6.27
N LYS A 59 4.30 10.68 -6.69
CA LYS A 59 4.93 10.58 -8.01
C LYS A 59 3.91 10.53 -9.16
N ARG A 60 2.73 9.96 -8.93
CA ARG A 60 1.68 9.75 -9.95
C ARG A 60 0.46 10.66 -9.75
N ARG A 61 0.58 11.74 -8.97
CA ARG A 61 -0.55 12.57 -8.54
C ARG A 61 -1.31 13.30 -9.67
N PHE A 62 -0.66 13.51 -10.81
CA PHE A 62 -1.25 14.19 -11.98
C PHE A 62 -1.70 13.22 -13.07
N ASP A 63 -1.53 11.91 -12.87
CA ASP A 63 -1.94 10.90 -13.83
C ASP A 63 -3.29 10.31 -13.39
N ASP A 64 -4.35 10.69 -14.10
CA ASP A 64 -5.72 10.28 -13.78
C ASP A 64 -5.91 8.77 -13.79
N ARG A 65 -5.13 8.02 -14.59
CA ARG A 65 -5.16 6.56 -14.61
C ARG A 65 -4.77 5.94 -13.27
N TRP A 66 -4.00 6.67 -12.47
CA TRP A 66 -3.55 6.25 -11.15
C TRP A 66 -4.41 6.77 -10.02
N ARG A 67 -5.48 7.55 -10.30
CA ARG A 67 -6.26 8.20 -9.24
C ARG A 67 -6.79 7.20 -8.20
N LEU A 68 -7.37 6.08 -8.66
CA LEU A 68 -7.87 5.03 -7.77
C LEU A 68 -6.76 4.30 -7.03
N VAL A 69 -5.67 3.95 -7.71
CA VAL A 69 -4.50 3.31 -7.07
C VAL A 69 -3.85 4.21 -6.04
N ASN A 70 -3.72 5.51 -6.33
CA ASN A 70 -3.17 6.48 -5.40
C ASN A 70 -4.06 6.62 -4.17
N ARG A 71 -5.39 6.61 -4.35
CA ARG A 71 -6.33 6.53 -3.23
C ARG A 71 -6.08 5.30 -2.37
N SER A 72 -5.98 4.11 -2.95
CA SER A 72 -5.71 2.88 -2.20
C SER A 72 -4.33 2.87 -1.54
N ARG A 73 -3.31 3.48 -2.16
CA ARG A 73 -2.00 3.70 -1.50
C ARG A 73 -2.14 4.52 -0.23
N LEU A 74 -2.91 5.62 -0.28
CA LEU A 74 -3.09 6.51 0.85
C LEU A 74 -3.98 5.88 1.93
N GLU A 75 -5.02 5.14 1.54
CA GLU A 75 -5.86 4.37 2.47
C GLU A 75 -5.04 3.29 3.18
N LEU A 76 -4.21 2.54 2.45
CA LEU A 76 -3.31 1.54 3.05
C LEU A 76 -2.24 2.19 3.93
N ALA A 77 -1.70 3.34 3.54
CA ALA A 77 -0.76 4.09 4.36
C ALA A 77 -1.40 4.54 5.67
N ARG A 78 -2.66 4.98 5.64
CA ARG A 78 -3.43 5.32 6.84
C ARG A 78 -3.54 4.13 7.79
N LEU A 79 -3.93 2.95 7.28
CA LEU A 79 -4.05 1.73 8.08
C LEU A 79 -2.71 1.31 8.70
N CYS A 80 -1.61 1.44 7.96
CA CYS A 80 -0.27 1.14 8.47
C CYS A 80 0.14 2.10 9.60
N ILE A 81 -0.20 3.40 9.49
CA ILE A 81 0.06 4.38 10.55
C ILE A 81 -0.80 4.09 11.78
N GLU A 82 -2.10 3.83 11.59
CA GLU A 82 -3.02 3.48 12.69
C GLU A 82 -2.49 2.26 13.46
N ARG A 83 -2.04 1.23 12.75
CA ARG A 83 -1.44 0.06 13.37
C ARG A 83 -0.10 0.36 14.06
N ALA A 84 0.78 1.14 13.46
CA ALA A 84 2.05 1.52 14.07
C ALA A 84 1.86 2.30 15.39
N LEU A 85 0.82 3.13 15.47
CA LEU A 85 0.46 3.84 16.70
C LEU A 85 -0.02 2.89 17.81
N VAL A 86 -0.70 1.80 17.46
CA VAL A 86 -1.14 0.77 18.42
C VAL A 86 0.01 -0.13 18.85
N GLU A 87 0.90 -0.50 17.92
CA GLU A 87 2.08 -1.32 18.20
C GLU A 87 3.22 -0.52 18.87
N GLN A 88 3.02 0.78 19.13
CA GLN A 88 3.86 1.67 19.96
C GLN A 88 5.30 1.94 19.48
N PHE A 89 5.59 1.73 18.19
CA PHE A 89 6.97 1.59 17.66
C PHE A 89 7.71 0.38 18.23
#